data_AF-A0A132NJM7-F1
#
_entry.id   AF-A0A132NJM7-F1
#
_cell.length_a   1.000
_cell.length_b   1.000
_cell.length_c   1.000
_cell.angle_alpha   90.00
_cell.angle_beta   90.00
_cell.angle_gamma   90.00
#
_symmetry.space_group_name_H-M   'P 1'
#
loop_
_entity.id
_entity.type
_entity.pdbx_description
1 polymer ?
#
loop_
_entity_poly.entity_id
_entity_poly.type
_entity_poly.pdbx_seq_one_letter_code
_entity_poly.pdbx_strand_id
1 'polypeptide(L)'
;MIDHILKGEIKNGRLVGYHHRPGGRDAPNRKTVEKEWVDQREGIYRGEVWGREAPGKDWVKKRNISTFFPDHWTREQVEHAVRRAWENAEIVDETKRQWRGYYRGLEFEGYYDADGNVTTAYVTGSR
;
A
#
# COMPACT_ATOMS: atom_id res chain seq x y z
N MET A 1 -10.72 -4.74 6.25
CA MET A 1 -10.05 -5.01 4.96
C MET A 1 -8.91 -4.02 4.72
N ILE A 2 -9.16 -2.71 4.57
CA ILE A 2 -8.10 -1.77 4.15
C ILE A 2 -7.15 -1.26 5.24
N ASP A 3 -7.51 -1.33 6.52
CA ASP A 3 -6.69 -0.70 7.57
C ASP A 3 -5.25 -1.23 7.61
N HIS A 4 -5.06 -2.52 7.32
CA HIS A 4 -3.75 -3.13 7.10
C HIS A 4 -2.99 -2.48 5.94
N ILE A 5 -3.65 -2.29 4.80
CA ILE A 5 -3.07 -1.66 3.59
C ILE A 5 -2.63 -0.22 3.91
N LEU A 6 -3.46 0.55 4.61
CA LEU A 6 -3.20 1.97 4.84
C LEU A 6 -2.19 2.21 5.95
N LYS A 7 -2.39 1.61 7.14
CA LYS A 7 -1.62 1.92 8.36
C LYS A 7 -0.41 1.01 8.56
N GLY A 8 -0.44 -0.18 7.92
CA GLY A 8 0.50 -1.26 8.16
C GLY A 8 0.47 -1.80 9.58
N GLU A 9 1.01 -2.99 9.77
CA GLU A 9 1.09 -3.65 11.07
C GLU A 9 2.37 -4.47 11.19
N ILE A 10 2.79 -4.75 12.43
CA ILE A 10 3.85 -5.72 12.68
C ILE A 10 3.17 -7.06 12.95
N LYS A 11 3.35 -8.00 12.01
CA LYS A 11 2.82 -9.35 12.09
C LYS A 11 3.97 -10.33 12.15
N ASN A 12 4.04 -11.14 13.21
CA ASN A 12 5.12 -12.11 13.44
C ASN A 12 6.52 -11.47 13.32
N GLY A 13 6.69 -10.29 13.93
CA GLY A 13 7.96 -9.54 13.91
C GLY A 13 8.29 -8.87 12.57
N ARG A 14 7.35 -8.83 11.60
CA ARG A 14 7.56 -8.22 10.28
C ARG A 14 6.57 -7.10 10.04
N LEU A 15 7.07 -5.94 9.62
CA LEU A 15 6.22 -4.86 9.13
C LEU A 15 5.64 -5.23 7.76
N VAL A 16 4.33 -5.09 7.62
CA VAL A 16 3.54 -5.39 6.42
C VAL A 16 2.54 -4.27 6.15
N GLY A 17 2.07 -4.14 4.90
CA GLY A 17 1.19 -3.04 4.48
C GLY A 17 1.88 -1.67 4.47
N TYR A 18 1.13 -0.62 4.83
CA TYR A 18 1.55 0.80 4.85
C TYR A 18 1.84 1.38 3.47
N HIS A 19 0.78 1.64 2.72
CA HIS A 19 0.81 2.20 1.36
C HIS A 19 0.09 3.57 1.26
N HIS A 20 -0.31 4.15 2.40
CA HIS A 20 -1.01 5.44 2.42
C HIS A 20 -0.46 6.35 3.52
N ARG A 21 -0.12 7.59 3.14
CA ARG A 21 0.40 8.63 4.04
C ARG A 21 -0.43 9.90 3.85
N PRO A 22 -1.60 10.02 4.48
CA PRO A 22 -2.46 11.19 4.32
C PRO A 22 -1.70 12.49 4.64
N GLY A 23 -1.74 13.44 3.69
CA GLY A 23 -0.99 14.70 3.75
C GLY A 23 0.53 14.53 3.80
N GLY A 24 1.04 13.37 3.39
CA GLY A 24 2.47 13.03 3.42
C GLY A 24 3.03 12.84 4.83
N ARG A 25 2.16 12.63 5.82
CA ARG A 25 2.53 12.45 7.23
C ARG A 25 2.68 10.97 7.55
N ASP A 26 3.72 10.65 8.31
CA ASP A 26 3.88 9.30 8.81
C ASP A 26 2.82 9.00 9.88
N ALA A 27 2.22 7.81 9.82
CA ALA A 27 1.35 7.35 10.89
C ALA A 27 2.16 7.16 12.19
N PRO A 28 1.52 7.19 13.37
CA PRO A 28 2.19 6.91 14.63
C PRO A 28 2.99 5.60 14.55
N ASN A 29 4.22 5.64 15.06
CA ASN A 29 5.14 4.49 15.03
C ASN A 29 5.48 3.98 13.63
N ARG A 30 5.39 4.83 12.61
CA ARG A 30 5.90 4.61 11.26
C ARG A 30 6.93 5.67 10.91
N LYS A 31 7.84 5.35 10.00
CA LYS A 31 8.78 6.28 9.41
C LYS A 31 8.99 5.90 7.95
N THR A 32 8.82 6.85 7.03
CA THR A 32 9.16 6.65 5.62
C THR A 32 10.40 7.46 5.26
N VAL A 33 11.44 6.78 4.78
CA VAL A 33 12.72 7.38 4.38
C VAL A 33 13.05 7.02 2.92
N GLU A 34 14.08 7.66 2.36
CA GLU A 34 14.61 7.34 1.03
C GLU A 34 13.52 7.31 -0.06
N LYS A 35 12.80 8.42 -0.18
CA LYS A 35 11.64 8.52 -1.08
C LYS A 35 12.10 8.84 -2.50
N GLU A 36 11.49 8.18 -3.47
CA GLU A 36 11.76 8.37 -4.90
C GLU A 36 10.44 8.38 -5.67
N TRP A 37 10.27 9.35 -6.56
CA TRP A 37 9.08 9.44 -7.40
C TRP A 37 9.02 8.26 -8.38
N VAL A 38 7.85 7.63 -8.45
CA VAL A 38 7.50 6.69 -9.51
C VAL A 38 6.79 7.45 -10.63
N ASP A 39 5.80 8.27 -10.26
CA ASP A 39 5.23 9.29 -11.13
C ASP A 39 4.92 10.54 -10.31
N GLN A 40 5.68 11.61 -10.58
CA GLN A 40 5.52 12.87 -9.89
C GLN A 40 4.20 13.59 -10.23
N ARG A 41 3.65 13.40 -11.44
CA ARG A 41 2.42 14.07 -11.89
C ARG A 41 1.21 13.52 -11.13
N GLU A 42 1.17 12.21 -10.98
CA GLU A 42 0.11 11.52 -10.23
C GLU A 42 0.38 11.49 -8.71
N GLY A 43 1.59 11.83 -8.28
CA GLY A 43 1.96 11.88 -6.86
C GLY A 43 2.28 10.50 -6.28
N ILE A 44 2.70 9.55 -7.11
CA ILE A 44 3.07 8.19 -6.71
C ILE A 44 4.58 8.14 -6.47
N TYR A 45 4.97 7.59 -5.33
CA TYR A 45 6.37 7.42 -4.97
C TYR A 45 6.59 6.11 -4.24
N ARG A 46 7.84 5.70 -4.17
CA ARG A 46 8.31 4.58 -3.35
C ARG A 46 9.18 5.07 -2.21
N GLY A 47 9.26 4.30 -1.14
CA GLY A 47 10.13 4.61 -0.02
C GLY A 47 10.36 3.43 0.91
N GLU A 48 11.46 3.51 1.65
CA GLU A 48 11.75 2.59 2.74
C GLU A 48 10.83 2.88 3.93
N VAL A 49 10.34 1.83 4.57
CA VAL A 49 9.43 1.97 5.72
C VAL A 49 10.03 1.29 6.94
N TRP A 50 9.99 2.01 8.06
CA TRP A 50 10.27 1.47 9.38
C TRP A 50 9.03 1.57 10.25
N GLY A 51 8.84 0.61 11.14
CA GLY A 51 7.72 0.58 12.07
C GLY A 51 8.12 0.05 13.43
N ARG A 52 7.39 0.46 14.47
CA ARG A 52 7.48 -0.15 15.81
C ARG A 52 6.08 -0.40 16.35
N GLU A 53 5.96 -1.24 17.36
CA GLU A 53 4.66 -1.57 17.96
C GLU A 53 4.12 -0.42 18.82
N ALA A 54 5.01 0.21 19.60
CA ALA A 54 4.68 1.29 20.52
C ALA A 54 5.89 2.22 20.73
N PRO A 55 5.69 3.43 21.29
CA PRO A 55 6.80 4.27 21.74
C PRO A 55 7.73 3.49 22.68
N GLY A 56 9.04 3.63 22.48
CA GLY A 56 10.07 2.92 23.28
C GLY A 56 10.37 1.49 22.83
N LYS A 57 9.66 0.94 21.84
CA LYS A 57 10.01 -0.34 21.19
C LYS A 57 10.98 -0.12 20.02
N ASP A 58 11.72 -1.17 19.69
CA ASP A 58 12.66 -1.18 18.58
C ASP A 58 11.98 -0.95 17.24
N TRP A 59 12.69 -0.25 16.35
CA TRP A 59 12.28 -0.06 14.97
C TRP A 59 12.59 -1.29 14.14
N VAL A 60 11.58 -1.78 13.43
CA VAL A 60 11.68 -2.87 12.47
C VAL A 60 11.65 -2.29 11.06
N LYS A 61 12.71 -2.53 10.28
CA LYS A 61 12.73 -2.20 8.84
C LYS A 61 11.78 -3.14 8.09
N LYS A 62 10.90 -2.57 7.26
CA LYS A 62 10.12 -3.35 6.29
C LYS A 62 11.08 -3.95 5.27
N ARG A 63 10.91 -5.25 4.97
CA ARG A 63 11.80 -5.95 4.02
C ARG A 63 11.67 -5.44 2.59
N ASN A 64 10.46 -5.06 2.20
CA ASN A 64 10.16 -4.57 0.86
C ASN A 64 10.02 -3.05 0.88
N ILE A 65 10.47 -2.41 -0.21
CA ILE A 65 10.14 -1.02 -0.50
C ILE A 65 8.62 -0.90 -0.67
N SER A 66 8.02 0.15 -0.12
CA SER A 66 6.59 0.42 -0.26
C SER A 66 6.38 1.47 -1.33
N THR A 67 5.41 1.27 -2.20
CA THR A 67 4.83 2.33 -3.02
C THR A 67 3.66 2.96 -2.30
N PHE A 68 3.45 4.26 -2.53
CA PHE A 68 2.46 5.05 -1.83
C PHE A 68 1.44 5.64 -2.80
N PHE A 69 0.17 5.55 -2.40
CA PHE A 69 -0.90 6.33 -3.02
C PHE A 69 -0.62 7.82 -2.86
N PRO A 70 -1.21 8.68 -3.71
CA PRO A 70 -0.98 10.11 -3.64
C PRO A 70 -1.31 10.65 -2.24
N ASP A 71 -0.39 11.43 -1.68
CA ASP A 71 -0.48 11.92 -0.30
C ASP A 71 -1.76 12.75 -0.04
N HIS A 72 -2.33 13.36 -1.08
CA HIS A 72 -3.57 14.14 -0.99
C HIS A 72 -4.85 13.29 -1.00
N TRP A 73 -4.77 11.97 -1.26
CA TRP A 73 -5.93 11.11 -1.24
C TRP A 73 -6.43 10.87 0.18
N THR A 74 -7.75 10.93 0.38
CA THR A 74 -8.39 10.49 1.63
C THR A 74 -8.44 8.97 1.71
N ARG A 75 -8.73 8.44 2.90
CA ARG A 75 -8.95 7.01 3.11
C ARG A 75 -10.04 6.47 2.18
N GLU A 76 -11.13 7.19 2.05
CA GLU A 76 -12.29 6.83 1.23
C GLU A 76 -11.93 6.84 -0.26
N GLN A 77 -11.08 7.75 -0.71
CA GLN A 77 -10.59 7.78 -2.09
C GLN A 77 -9.71 6.58 -2.39
N VAL A 78 -8.81 6.19 -1.48
CA VAL A 78 -8.01 4.96 -1.63
C VAL A 78 -8.91 3.73 -1.63
N GLU A 79 -9.86 3.63 -0.69
CA GLU A 79 -10.83 2.51 -0.63
C GLU A 79 -11.64 2.39 -1.92
N HIS A 80 -12.16 3.51 -2.41
CA HIS A 80 -12.89 3.56 -3.66
C HIS A 80 -12.01 3.12 -4.83
N ALA A 81 -10.80 3.66 -4.95
CA ALA A 81 -9.89 3.33 -6.04
C ALA A 81 -9.51 1.84 -6.05
N VAL A 82 -9.17 1.26 -4.90
CA VAL A 82 -8.85 -0.17 -4.77
C VAL A 82 -10.04 -1.03 -5.16
N ARG A 83 -11.25 -0.69 -4.68
CA ARG A 83 -12.47 -1.42 -5.07
C ARG A 83 -12.71 -1.37 -6.57
N ARG A 84 -12.60 -0.19 -7.19
CA ARG A 84 -12.81 0.00 -8.63
C ARG A 84 -11.76 -0.72 -9.47
N ALA A 85 -10.50 -0.73 -9.02
CA ALA A 85 -9.43 -1.47 -9.66
C ALA A 85 -9.67 -2.99 -9.57
N TRP A 86 -10.16 -3.48 -8.43
CA TRP A 86 -10.46 -4.90 -8.21
C TRP A 86 -11.66 -5.40 -9.02
N GLU A 87 -12.72 -4.59 -9.16
CA GLU A 87 -13.96 -4.96 -9.88
C GLU A 87 -13.71 -5.49 -11.32
N ASN A 88 -12.62 -5.10 -11.96
CA ASN A 88 -12.24 -5.55 -13.31
C ASN A 88 -10.77 -6.02 -13.37
N ALA A 89 -10.24 -6.52 -12.25
CA ALA A 89 -8.86 -6.95 -12.17
C ALA A 89 -8.60 -8.25 -12.94
N GLU A 90 -7.38 -8.38 -13.45
CA GLU A 90 -6.83 -9.65 -13.91
C GLU A 90 -6.17 -10.39 -12.74
N ILE A 91 -6.31 -11.71 -12.70
CA ILE A 91 -5.55 -12.57 -11.80
C ILE A 91 -4.22 -12.87 -12.48
N VAL A 92 -3.12 -12.32 -11.95
CA VAL A 92 -1.79 -12.44 -12.55
C VAL A 92 -1.05 -13.69 -12.09
N ASP A 93 -1.36 -14.19 -10.89
CA ASP A 93 -0.84 -15.46 -10.36
C ASP A 93 -1.85 -16.04 -9.36
N GLU A 94 -2.60 -17.05 -9.79
CA GLU A 94 -3.61 -17.70 -8.94
C GLU A 94 -2.99 -18.43 -7.75
N THR A 95 -1.78 -18.99 -7.91
CA THR A 95 -1.09 -19.75 -6.85
C THR A 95 -0.66 -18.84 -5.70
N LYS A 96 -0.26 -17.61 -6.02
CA LYS A 96 0.07 -16.58 -5.04
C LYS A 96 -1.11 -15.67 -4.69
N ARG A 97 -2.27 -15.89 -5.32
CA ARG A 97 -3.46 -15.03 -5.23
C ARG A 97 -3.13 -13.57 -5.50
N GLN A 98 -2.40 -13.32 -6.58
CA GLN A 98 -2.03 -11.98 -7.01
C GLN A 98 -2.98 -11.47 -8.08
N TRP A 99 -3.25 -10.18 -8.00
CA TRP A 99 -4.09 -9.49 -8.96
C TRP A 99 -3.47 -8.19 -9.43
N ARG A 100 -3.90 -7.74 -10.62
CA ARG A 100 -3.60 -6.44 -11.17
C ARG A 100 -4.87 -5.78 -11.68
N GLY A 101 -5.04 -4.50 -11.41
CA GLY A 101 -6.20 -3.73 -11.85
C GLY A 101 -5.86 -2.27 -12.09
N TYR A 102 -6.83 -1.52 -12.60
CA TYR A 102 -6.60 -0.13 -13.01
C TYR A 102 -7.74 0.77 -12.54
N TYR A 103 -7.39 1.99 -12.15
CA TYR A 103 -8.36 3.04 -11.87
C TYR A 103 -7.80 4.41 -12.24
N ARG A 104 -8.48 5.13 -13.14
CA ARG A 104 -8.10 6.47 -13.61
C ARG A 104 -6.65 6.55 -14.09
N GLY A 105 -6.20 5.57 -14.88
CA GLY A 105 -4.84 5.53 -15.42
C GLY A 105 -3.78 5.01 -14.44
N LEU A 106 -4.10 4.84 -13.16
CA LEU A 106 -3.19 4.25 -12.19
C LEU A 106 -3.29 2.72 -12.21
N GLU A 107 -2.15 2.06 -12.13
CA GLU A 107 -2.03 0.61 -12.01
C GLU A 107 -1.94 0.22 -10.53
N PHE A 108 -2.72 -0.80 -10.17
CA PHE A 108 -2.78 -1.37 -8.84
C PHE A 108 -2.39 -2.84 -8.93
N GLU A 109 -1.59 -3.28 -7.97
CA GLU A 109 -1.34 -4.71 -7.74
C GLU A 109 -1.66 -5.05 -6.29
N GLY A 110 -1.88 -6.33 -6.02
CA GLY A 110 -2.20 -6.76 -4.69
C GLY A 110 -2.37 -8.26 -4.54
N TYR A 111 -2.93 -8.62 -3.38
CA TYR A 111 -3.23 -10.00 -3.02
C TYR A 111 -4.70 -10.12 -2.60
N TYR A 112 -5.29 -11.29 -2.80
CA TYR A 112 -6.63 -11.64 -2.33
C TYR A 112 -6.63 -12.94 -1.50
N ASP A 113 -7.68 -13.18 -0.72
CA ASP A 113 -7.85 -14.40 0.09
C ASP A 113 -8.65 -15.50 -0.63
N ALA A 114 -8.93 -16.60 0.06
CA ALA A 114 -9.65 -17.74 -0.53
C ALA A 114 -11.10 -17.40 -0.91
N ASP A 115 -11.67 -16.41 -0.23
CA ASP A 115 -13.05 -15.96 -0.41
C ASP A 115 -13.15 -14.86 -1.47
N GLY A 116 -12.03 -14.48 -2.11
CA GLY A 116 -11.96 -13.44 -3.13
C GLY A 116 -11.90 -12.02 -2.57
N ASN A 117 -11.64 -11.84 -1.27
CA ASN A 117 -11.49 -10.51 -0.68
C ASN A 117 -10.07 -9.98 -0.88
N VAL A 118 -9.95 -8.71 -1.25
CA VAL A 118 -8.65 -8.03 -1.35
C VAL A 118 -8.02 -7.91 0.03
N THR A 119 -6.82 -8.45 0.22
CA THR A 119 -6.08 -8.37 1.50
C THR A 119 -4.98 -7.32 1.45
N THR A 120 -4.43 -7.08 0.26
CA THR A 120 -3.39 -6.08 0.02
C THR A 120 -3.65 -5.39 -1.31
N ALA A 121 -3.39 -4.09 -1.39
CA ALA A 121 -3.41 -3.32 -2.62
C ALA A 121 -2.37 -2.19 -2.53
N TYR A 122 -1.63 -1.96 -3.59
CA TYR A 122 -0.68 -0.87 -3.71
C TYR A 122 -0.62 -0.39 -5.16
N VAL A 123 -0.28 0.89 -5.34
CA VAL A 123 -0.09 1.47 -6.68
C VAL A 123 1.31 1.11 -7.19
N THR A 124 1.44 0.75 -8.46
CA THR A 124 2.73 0.41 -9.10
C THR A 124 3.20 1.49 -10.05
N GLY A 125 2.28 2.28 -10.60
CA GLY A 125 2.58 3.38 -11.52
C GLY A 125 1.32 3.93 -12.19
N SER A 126 1.53 4.61 -13.30
CA SER A 126 0.52 5.24 -14.15
C SER A 126 0.76 4.89 -15.62
N ARG A 127 -0.26 5.00 -16.45
CA ARG A 127 -0.22 4.81 -17.91
C ARG A 127 -0.28 6.12 -18.67
#